data_AF-A0A7K3DQC9-F1
#
_entry.id   AF-A0A7K3DQC9-F1
#
_cell.length_a   1.000
_cell.length_b   1.000
_cell.length_c   1.000
_cell.angle_alpha   90.00
_cell.angle_beta   90.00
_cell.angle_gamma   90.00
#
_symmetry.space_group_name_H-M   'P 1'
#
loop_
_entity.id
_entity.type
_entity.pdbx_description
1 polymer ?
#
loop_
_entity_poly.entity_id
_entity_poly.type
_entity_poly.pdbx_seq_one_letter_code
_entity_poly.pdbx_strand_id
1 'polypeptide(L)'
;VKAFNLCHEDVWRMRPPVFDGRPLAVPVCGDDRAALAFVRGLIRDVGCTPVAGGGLERAGLLEATAALFIALWVGEGADVQAIAPPLDCAAGPGAQALPETATP
;
A
#
# COMPACT_ATOMS: atom_id res chain seq x y z
N VAL A 1 14.46 -5.18 -0.97
CA VAL A 1 13.00 -4.94 -1.10
C VAL A 1 12.48 -4.46 0.24
N LYS A 2 11.60 -3.44 0.26
CA LYS A 2 10.89 -2.95 1.44
C LYS A 2 9.38 -3.21 1.27
N ALA A 3 8.76 -3.84 2.27
CA ALA A 3 7.32 -4.12 2.36
C ALA A 3 6.95 -4.49 3.82
N PHE A 4 5.67 -4.74 4.11
CA PHE A 4 5.15 -5.29 5.37
C PHE A 4 5.42 -4.48 6.66
N ASN A 5 5.84 -3.22 6.55
CA ASN A 5 6.18 -2.39 7.71
C ASN A 5 5.03 -1.52 8.24
N LEU A 6 3.87 -1.50 7.57
CA LEU A 6 2.75 -0.61 7.92
C LEU A 6 1.75 -1.24 8.90
N CYS A 7 1.88 -2.52 9.25
CA CYS A 7 0.93 -3.19 10.12
C CYS A 7 1.64 -4.01 11.20
N HIS A 8 0.96 -4.13 12.34
CA HIS A 8 1.31 -5.07 13.40
C HIS A 8 1.31 -6.51 12.88
N GLU A 9 2.10 -7.40 13.48
CA GLU A 9 2.24 -8.78 12.98
C GLU A 9 0.93 -9.57 12.95
N ASP A 10 -0.02 -9.24 13.82
CA ASP A 10 -1.31 -9.93 13.90
C ASP A 10 -2.17 -9.70 12.65
N VAL A 11 -2.00 -8.57 11.96
CA VAL A 11 -2.66 -8.33 10.67
C VAL A 11 -2.18 -9.34 9.64
N TRP A 12 -0.89 -9.70 9.65
CA TRP A 12 -0.32 -10.68 8.71
C TRP A 12 -0.69 -12.13 9.04
N ARG A 13 -1.28 -12.38 10.22
CA ARG A 13 -1.82 -13.69 10.61
C ARG A 13 -3.29 -13.87 10.18
N MET A 14 -3.98 -12.79 9.80
CA MET A 14 -5.33 -12.88 9.24
C MET A 14 -5.32 -13.63 7.89
N ARG A 15 -6.43 -14.29 7.56
CA ARG A 15 -6.58 -15.13 6.35
C ARG A 15 -8.01 -14.98 5.76
N PRO A 16 -8.25 -14.03 4.82
CA PRO A 16 -7.38 -12.95 4.36
C PRO A 16 -7.51 -11.65 5.21
N PRO A 17 -6.52 -10.75 5.19
CA PRO A 17 -6.64 -9.40 5.75
C PRO A 17 -7.51 -8.51 4.84
N VAL A 18 -8.81 -8.45 5.14
CA VAL A 18 -9.81 -7.68 4.39
C VAL A 18 -10.49 -6.69 5.32
N PHE A 19 -10.56 -5.42 4.91
CA PHE A 19 -11.17 -4.32 5.65
C PHE A 19 -12.10 -3.55 4.72
N ASP A 20 -13.33 -3.27 5.15
CA ASP A 20 -14.40 -2.68 4.31
C ASP A 20 -14.57 -3.39 2.95
N GLY A 21 -14.49 -4.72 2.95
CA GLY A 21 -14.59 -5.52 1.72
C GLY A 21 -13.40 -5.39 0.76
N ARG A 22 -12.33 -4.67 1.14
CA ARG A 22 -11.13 -4.46 0.34
C ARG A 22 -9.95 -5.27 0.91
N PRO A 23 -9.26 -6.08 0.09
CA PRO A 23 -7.99 -6.68 0.51
C PRO A 23 -6.97 -5.61 0.86
N LEU A 24 -6.24 -5.82 1.95
CA LEU A 24 -5.21 -4.87 2.41
C LEU A 24 -4.16 -4.64 1.31
N ALA A 25 -3.87 -3.37 1.02
CA ALA A 25 -2.82 -2.98 0.08
C ALA A 25 -1.44 -2.93 0.77
N VAL A 26 -0.42 -3.48 0.12
CA VAL A 26 0.97 -3.51 0.64
C VAL A 26 1.92 -2.83 -0.35
N PRO A 27 2.46 -1.64 -0.03
CA PRO A 27 3.50 -1.00 -0.83
C PRO A 27 4.79 -1.83 -0.88
N VAL A 28 5.40 -1.90 -2.06
CA VAL A 28 6.65 -2.63 -2.31
C VAL A 28 7.67 -1.72 -3.01
N CYS A 29 8.81 -1.49 -2.37
CA CYS A 29 9.94 -0.76 -2.95
C CYS A 29 11.15 -1.69 -3.21
N GLY A 30 11.87 -1.51 -4.31
CA GLY A 30 13.11 -2.25 -4.58
C GLY A 30 13.57 -2.18 -6.04
N ASP A 31 14.82 -2.58 -6.30
CA ASP A 31 15.46 -2.42 -7.61
C ASP A 31 15.63 -3.74 -8.37
N ASP A 32 15.73 -4.86 -7.63
CA ASP A 32 15.87 -6.18 -8.23
C ASP A 32 14.52 -6.78 -8.63
N ARG A 33 14.36 -7.08 -9.92
CA ARG A 33 13.09 -7.59 -10.48
C ARG A 33 12.69 -8.94 -9.92
N ALA A 34 13.63 -9.85 -9.68
CA ALA A 34 13.34 -11.19 -9.18
C ALA A 34 12.88 -11.14 -7.72
N ALA A 35 13.57 -10.36 -6.88
CA ALA A 35 13.21 -10.12 -5.50
C ALA A 35 11.84 -9.42 -5.38
N LEU A 36 11.55 -8.45 -6.25
CA LEU A 36 10.23 -7.83 -6.33
C LEU A 36 9.14 -8.84 -6.70
N ALA A 37 9.37 -9.68 -7.71
CA ALA A 37 8.41 -10.71 -8.11
C ALA A 37 8.12 -11.68 -6.96
N PHE A 38 9.16 -12.13 -6.26
CA PHE A 38 9.04 -13.02 -5.10
C PHE A 38 8.21 -12.40 -3.97
N VAL A 39 8.54 -11.17 -3.54
CA VAL A 39 7.81 -10.50 -2.46
C VAL A 39 6.36 -10.19 -2.84
N ARG A 40 6.09 -9.84 -4.11
CA ARG A 40 4.72 -9.69 -4.61
C ARG A 40 3.95 -11.00 -4.62
N GLY A 41 4.62 -12.15 -4.77
CA GLY A 41 4.05 -13.48 -4.56
C GLY A 41 3.59 -13.64 -3.11
N LEU A 42 4.49 -13.44 -2.14
CA LEU A 42 4.18 -13.55 -0.72
C LEU A 42 3.00 -12.67 -0.28
N ILE A 43 2.92 -11.44 -0.80
CA ILE A 43 1.80 -10.52 -0.51
C ILE A 43 0.47 -11.11 -1.01
N ARG A 44 0.46 -11.71 -2.21
CA ARG A 44 -0.74 -12.36 -2.74
C ARG A 44 -1.09 -13.64 -1.98
N ASP A 45 -0.09 -14.41 -1.56
CA ASP A 45 -0.28 -15.66 -0.81
C ASP A 45 -0.95 -15.42 0.55
N VAL A 46 -0.73 -14.25 1.18
CA VAL A 46 -1.44 -13.86 2.40
C VAL A 46 -2.79 -13.20 2.12
N GLY A 47 -3.22 -13.08 0.86
CA GLY A 47 -4.51 -12.50 0.47
C GLY A 47 -4.53 -10.98 0.35
N CYS A 48 -3.36 -10.32 0.27
CA CYS A 48 -3.21 -8.88 0.14
C CYS A 48 -2.93 -8.44 -1.32
N THR A 49 -3.04 -7.14 -1.58
CA THR A 49 -2.78 -6.53 -2.90
C THR A 49 -1.43 -5.81 -2.92
N PRO A 50 -0.44 -6.24 -3.73
CA PRO A 50 0.84 -5.53 -3.81
C PRO A 50 0.75 -4.25 -4.64
N VAL A 51 1.21 -3.12 -4.10
CA VAL A 51 1.24 -1.81 -4.77
C VAL A 51 2.70 -1.40 -5.02
N ALA A 52 3.00 -0.82 -6.18
CA ALA A 52 4.34 -0.34 -6.49
C ALA A 52 4.68 0.93 -5.69
N GLY A 53 5.73 0.87 -4.87
CA GLY A 53 6.26 2.03 -4.13
C GLY A 53 7.44 2.74 -4.82
N GLY A 54 8.04 2.11 -5.84
CA GLY A 54 9.20 2.61 -6.59
C GLY A 54 10.48 1.83 -6.27
N GLY A 55 11.65 2.41 -6.54
CA GLY A 55 12.94 1.78 -6.27
C GLY A 55 13.29 1.80 -4.77
N LEU A 56 14.43 1.18 -4.42
CA LEU A 56 14.86 1.07 -3.03
C LEU A 56 15.17 2.44 -2.39
N GLU A 57 15.49 3.46 -3.20
CA GLU A 57 15.70 4.83 -2.74
C GLU A 57 14.48 5.42 -2.01
N ARG A 58 13.27 4.90 -2.28
CA ARG A 58 12.03 5.32 -1.61
C ARG A 58 11.71 4.51 -0.36
N ALA A 59 12.55 3.55 0.04
CA ALA A 59 12.32 2.76 1.25
C ALA A 59 12.25 3.63 2.51
N GLY A 60 13.09 4.67 2.59
CA GLY A 60 13.06 5.63 3.70
C GLY A 60 11.75 6.40 3.81
N LEU A 61 11.10 6.72 2.68
CA LEU A 61 9.77 7.35 2.69
C LEU A 61 8.73 6.40 3.29
N LEU A 62 8.74 5.12 2.87
CA LEU A 62 7.84 4.11 3.38
C LEU A 62 8.06 3.82 4.88
N GLU A 63 9.30 3.93 5.37
CA GLU A 63 9.62 3.86 6.79
C GLU A 63 9.10 5.05 7.57
N ALA A 64 9.33 6.27 7.06
CA ALA A 64 8.82 7.48 7.67
C ALA A 64 7.29 7.48 7.75
N THR A 65 6.59 6.99 6.73
CA THR A 65 5.13 6.80 6.76
C THR A 65 4.71 5.85 7.88
N ALA A 66 5.39 4.71 8.05
CA ALA A 66 5.09 3.78 9.13
C ALA A 66 5.29 4.43 10.51
N ALA A 67 6.40 5.13 10.70
CA ALA A 67 6.70 5.83 11.94
C ALA A 67 5.61 6.88 12.26
N LEU A 68 5.18 7.65 11.25
CA LEU A 68 4.09 8.62 11.40
C LEU A 68 2.77 7.94 11.77
N PHE A 69 2.38 6.87 11.07
CA PHE A 69 1.12 6.16 11.35
C PHE A 69 1.10 5.56 12.75
N ILE A 70 2.20 4.94 13.18
CA ILE A 70 2.34 4.39 14.53
C ILE A 70 2.20 5.50 15.57
N ALA A 71 2.85 6.65 15.37
CA ALA A 71 2.74 7.78 16.29
C ALA A 71 1.31 8.31 16.41
N LEU A 72 0.55 8.39 15.31
CA LEU A 72 -0.84 8.84 15.32
C LEU A 72 -1.79 7.82 15.96
N TRP A 73 -1.63 6.52 15.67
CA TRP A 73 -2.42 5.46 16.31
C TRP A 73 -2.19 5.39 17.82
N VAL A 74 -0.92 5.31 18.24
CA VAL A 74 -0.56 5.03 19.63
C VAL A 74 -0.56 6.30 20.48
N GLY A 75 -0.11 7.42 19.92
CA GLY A 75 -0.02 8.70 20.64
C GLY A 75 -1.35 9.43 20.74
N GLU A 76 -2.08 9.54 19.62
CA GLU A 76 -3.30 10.33 19.54
C GLU A 76 -4.59 9.48 19.53
N GLY A 77 -4.48 8.15 19.44
CA GLY A 77 -5.64 7.27 19.29
C GLY A 77 -6.39 7.47 17.97
N ALA A 78 -5.77 8.12 16.98
CA ALA A 78 -6.40 8.47 15.72
C ALA A 78 -6.53 7.25 14.82
N ASP A 79 -7.65 7.11 14.11
CA ASP A 79 -7.76 6.16 13.01
C ASP A 79 -7.00 6.69 11.78
N VAL A 80 -5.78 6.19 11.56
CA VAL A 80 -4.97 6.65 10.43
C VAL A 80 -5.56 6.27 9.06
N GLN A 81 -6.48 5.30 8.98
CA GLN A 81 -7.19 5.03 7.72
C GLN A 81 -8.10 6.18 7.31
N ALA A 82 -8.59 6.97 8.28
CA ALA A 82 -9.46 8.11 8.04
C ALA A 82 -8.71 9.39 7.64
N ILE A 83 -7.37 9.36 7.54
CA ILE A 83 -6.56 10.55 7.20
C ILE A 83 -6.63 10.88 5.69
N ALA A 84 -6.90 9.89 4.84
CA ALA A 84 -7.00 10.07 3.40
C ALA A 84 -8.46 9.93 2.93
N PRO A 85 -8.90 10.74 1.95
CA PRO A 85 -10.23 10.58 1.37
C PRO A 85 -10.33 9.28 0.55
N PRO A 86 -11.55 8.83 0.25
CA PRO A 86 -11.78 7.82 -0.78
C PRO A 86 -11.10 8.16 -2.13
N LEU A 87 -10.73 7.13 -2.90
CA LEU A 87 -9.93 7.29 -4.12
C LEU A 87 -10.62 8.14 -5.20
N ASP A 88 -11.94 8.05 -5.31
CA ASP A 88 -12.77 8.86 -6.21
C ASP A 88 -12.73 10.37 -5.88
N CYS A 89 -12.37 10.71 -4.65
CA CYS A 89 -12.17 12.07 -4.16
C CYS A 89 -10.69 12.48 -4.07
N ALA A 90 -9.75 11.61 -4.47
CA ALA A 90 -8.32 11.85 -4.29
C ALA A 90 -7.73 12.88 -5.28
N ALA A 91 -8.48 13.25 -6.33
CA ALA A 91 -8.07 14.22 -7.34
C ALA A 91 -9.21 15.20 -7.67
N GLY A 92 -8.85 16.38 -8.19
CA GLY A 92 -9.83 17.40 -8.59
C GLY A 92 -10.65 17.01 -9.83
N PRO A 93 -11.68 17.80 -10.18
CA PRO A 93 -12.50 17.58 -11.38
C PRO A 93 -11.61 17.60 -12.64
N GLY A 94 -11.38 16.43 -13.26
CA GLY A 94 -10.52 16.29 -14.45
C GLY A 94 -9.61 15.06 -14.48
N ALA A 95 -9.53 14.29 -13.40
CA ALA A 95 -8.69 13.07 -13.37
C ALA A 95 -9.26 11.88 -14.16
N GLN A 96 -10.47 12.00 -14.72
CA GLN A 96 -11.05 11.02 -15.65
C GLN A 96 -10.88 11.48 -17.09
N ALA A 97 -9.72 11.20 -17.69
CA ALA A 97 -9.57 10.96 -19.13
C ALA A 97 -8.09 10.60 -19.44
N LEU A 98 -7.73 9.33 -19.31
CA LEU A 98 -6.74 8.78 -20.23
C LEU A 98 -7.49 8.46 -21.53
N PRO A 99 -7.06 8.98 -22.69
CA PRO A 99 -7.78 8.76 -23.94
C PRO A 99 -7.74 7.27 -24.30
N GLU A 100 -8.93 6.68 -24.44
CA GLU A 100 -9.13 5.46 -25.22
C GLU A 100 -8.99 5.85 -26.69
N THR A 101 -7.78 5.79 -27.21
CA THR A 101 -7.53 5.82 -28.66
C THR A 101 -6.27 5.00 -28.94
N ALA A 102 -6.20 4.13 -29.93
CA ALA A 102 -7.16 3.51 -30.83
C ALA A 102 -6.29 2.51 -31.63
N THR A 103 -6.75 1.29 -31.83
CA THR A 103 -6.19 0.40 -32.87
C THR A 103 -7.26 0.21 -33.93
N PRO A 104 -6.90 0.42 -35.19
CA PRO A 104 -7.04 -0.65 -36.16
C PRO A 104 -5.67 -1.15 -36.64
#